data_AF-A0A6L7ZYC6-F1
#
_entry.id   AF-A0A6L7ZYC6-F1
#
_cell.length_a   1.000
_cell.length_b   1.000
_cell.length_c   1.000
_cell.angle_alpha   90.00
_cell.angle_beta   90.00
_cell.angle_gamma   90.00
#
_symmetry.space_group_name_H-M   'P 1'
#
loop_
_entity.id
_entity.type
_entity.pdbx_description
1 polymer ?
#
loop_
_entity_poly.entity_id
_entity_poly.type
_entity_poly.pdbx_seq_one_letter_code
_entity_poly.pdbx_strand_id
1 'polypeptide(L)'
;MLTARERNDRVSSRIDRYLDRFADALAPDPDAFGGDWAEWRDLMADTERGAGGEPDSAMCIDTDFGFATTSSSLIALPAAGSRAFRAGAGPIWKFAAGPPAACPYEPVAALDGPAAPVRAAG
;
A
#
# COMPACT_ATOMS: atom_id res chain seq x y z
N MET A 1 -6.54 -8.10 3.58
CA MET A 1 -6.91 -6.69 3.34
C MET A 1 -7.82 -6.21 4.45
N LEU A 2 -7.37 -5.34 5.36
CA LEU A 2 -8.18 -4.96 6.51
C LEU A 2 -9.26 -3.92 6.13
N THR A 3 -10.49 -4.13 6.59
CA THR A 3 -11.60 -3.15 6.49
C THR A 3 -12.25 -3.01 7.87
N ALA A 4 -13.38 -2.30 7.97
CA ALA A 4 -14.19 -2.27 9.20
C ALA A 4 -14.78 -3.64 9.59
N ARG A 5 -14.61 -4.67 8.75
CA ARG A 5 -14.94 -6.08 9.00
C ARG A 5 -13.67 -6.83 9.43
N GLU A 6 -13.62 -8.13 9.16
CA GLU A 6 -12.44 -8.98 9.40
C GLU A 6 -11.40 -8.86 8.29
N ARG A 7 -10.17 -9.31 8.60
CA ARG A 7 -8.97 -9.14 7.75
C ARG A 7 -9.11 -9.60 6.30
N ASN A 8 -9.88 -10.63 6.00
CA ASN A 8 -10.06 -11.18 4.65
C ASN A 8 -11.51 -11.62 4.43
N ASP A 9 -12.47 -10.95 5.07
CA ASP A 9 -13.89 -11.30 4.96
C ASP A 9 -14.48 -10.79 3.64
N ARG A 10 -14.81 -11.72 2.75
CA ARG A 10 -15.40 -11.43 1.43
C ARG A 10 -16.84 -10.90 1.49
N VAL A 11 -17.45 -10.81 2.67
CA VAL A 11 -18.70 -10.05 2.83
C VAL A 11 -18.45 -8.55 2.61
N SER A 12 -17.21 -8.07 2.78
CA SER A 12 -16.84 -6.72 2.34
C SER A 12 -16.67 -6.68 0.83
N SER A 13 -17.47 -5.84 0.15
CA SER A 13 -17.38 -5.60 -1.30
C SER A 13 -15.97 -5.21 -1.76
N ARG A 14 -15.23 -4.46 -0.92
CA ARG A 14 -13.83 -4.11 -1.22
C ARG A 14 -12.94 -5.34 -1.16
N ILE A 15 -13.05 -6.17 -0.12
CA ILE A 15 -12.21 -7.36 0.00
C ILE A 15 -12.50 -8.33 -1.14
N ASP A 16 -13.78 -8.59 -1.44
CA ASP A 16 -14.16 -9.50 -2.53
C ASP A 16 -13.60 -9.06 -3.88
N ARG A 17 -13.62 -7.75 -4.16
CA ARG A 17 -13.12 -7.19 -5.42
C ARG A 17 -11.59 -7.21 -5.54
N TYR A 18 -10.87 -6.90 -4.46
CA TYR A 18 -9.43 -6.61 -4.55
C TYR A 18 -8.53 -7.71 -3.99
N LEU A 19 -9.02 -8.63 -3.16
CA LEU A 19 -8.16 -9.64 -2.52
C LEU A 19 -7.40 -10.49 -3.54
N ASP A 20 -8.11 -11.00 -4.56
CA ASP A 20 -7.51 -11.84 -5.60
C ASP A 20 -6.62 -10.99 -6.52
N ARG A 21 -7.02 -9.75 -6.83
CA ARG A 21 -6.21 -8.83 -7.65
C ARG A 21 -4.86 -8.51 -7.01
N PHE A 22 -4.81 -8.32 -5.69
CA PHE A 22 -3.54 -8.14 -4.98
C PHE A 22 -2.72 -9.44 -4.90
N ALA A 23 -3.37 -10.61 -4.89
CA ALA A 23 -2.68 -11.88 -4.90
C ALA A 23 -2.05 -12.18 -6.28
N ASP A 24 -2.72 -11.76 -7.35
CA ASP A 24 -2.27 -11.92 -8.74
C ASP A 24 -1.26 -10.84 -9.16
N ALA A 25 -1.29 -9.67 -8.51
CA ALA A 25 -0.42 -8.56 -8.84
C ALA A 25 1.06 -8.87 -8.54
N LEU A 26 1.96 -8.40 -9.40
CA LEU A 26 3.39 -8.49 -9.21
C LEU A 26 3.78 -7.80 -7.89
N ALA A 27 4.27 -8.60 -6.93
CA ALA A 27 4.74 -8.07 -5.67
C ALA A 27 5.97 -7.19 -5.90
N PRO A 28 6.05 -6.00 -5.27
CA PRO A 28 7.21 -5.14 -5.37
C PRO A 28 8.44 -5.84 -4.77
N ASP A 29 9.49 -5.99 -5.57
CA ASP A 29 10.73 -6.62 -5.13
C ASP A 29 11.55 -5.66 -4.24
N PRO A 30 11.73 -5.94 -2.94
CA PRO A 30 12.56 -5.13 -2.06
C PRO A 30 14.07 -5.22 -2.37
N ASP A 31 14.49 -6.23 -3.13
CA ASP A 31 15.91 -6.49 -3.46
C ASP A 31 16.34 -5.78 -4.76
N ALA A 32 15.37 -5.33 -5.58
CA ALA A 32 15.60 -4.49 -6.74
C ALA A 32 15.52 -3.00 -6.36
N PHE A 33 16.51 -2.20 -6.79
CA PHE A 33 16.62 -0.75 -6.50
C PHE A 33 15.34 0.03 -6.87
N GLY A 34 14.40 0.10 -5.94
CA GLY A 34 13.13 0.83 -6.08
C GLY A 34 11.93 0.02 -6.56
N GLY A 35 12.07 -1.27 -6.92
CA GLY A 35 11.02 -2.21 -7.37
C GLY A 35 10.10 -1.72 -8.51
N ASP A 36 9.38 -2.63 -9.18
CA ASP A 36 8.18 -2.22 -9.93
C ASP A 36 6.98 -2.21 -8.99
N TRP A 37 6.22 -1.13 -9.03
CA TRP A 37 5.04 -0.90 -8.20
C TRP A 37 3.81 -0.58 -9.04
N ALA A 38 3.90 -0.63 -10.38
CA ALA A 38 2.84 -0.17 -11.27
C ALA A 38 1.50 -0.83 -10.94
N GLU A 39 1.46 -2.16 -10.84
CA GLU A 39 0.22 -2.89 -10.58
C GLU A 39 -0.38 -2.56 -9.20
N TRP A 40 0.45 -2.46 -8.17
CA TRP A 40 -0.03 -2.07 -6.84
C TRP A 40 -0.50 -0.60 -6.80
N ARG A 41 0.17 0.30 -7.53
CA ARG A 41 -0.26 1.70 -7.66
C ARG A 41 -1.61 1.79 -8.38
N ASP A 42 -1.79 1.03 -9.45
CA ASP A 42 -3.03 1.00 -10.23
C ASP A 42 -4.18 0.46 -9.37
N LEU A 43 -3.95 -0.62 -8.61
CA LEU A 43 -4.94 -1.14 -7.66
C LEU A 43 -5.30 -0.11 -6.57
N MET A 44 -4.31 0.62 -6.06
CA MET A 44 -4.56 1.66 -5.05
C MET A 44 -5.29 2.88 -5.63
N ALA A 45 -5.11 3.17 -6.92
CA ALA A 45 -5.75 4.27 -7.64
C ALA A 45 -7.18 3.93 -8.14
N ASP A 46 -7.63 2.68 -8.08
CA ASP A 46 -8.95 2.26 -8.56
C ASP A 46 -10.08 2.97 -7.79
N THR A 47 -10.84 3.80 -8.50
CA THR A 47 -12.02 4.54 -8.02
C THR A 47 -13.33 3.85 -8.37
N GLU A 48 -13.29 2.71 -9.07
CA GLU A 48 -14.49 1.98 -9.47
C GLU A 48 -15.24 1.44 -8.24
N ARG A 49 -16.54 1.70 -8.24
CA ARG A 49 -17.46 1.19 -7.22
C ARG A 49 -17.96 -0.19 -7.65
N GLY A 50 -18.17 -1.07 -6.67
CA GLY A 50 -18.80 -2.38 -6.89
C GLY A 50 -20.24 -2.24 -7.37
N ALA A 51 -20.87 -3.37 -7.73
CA ALA A 51 -22.22 -3.40 -8.31
C ALA A 51 -23.31 -2.71 -7.45
N GLY A 52 -23.09 -2.60 -6.13
CA GLY A 52 -23.97 -1.87 -5.21
C GLY A 52 -23.82 -0.35 -5.25
N GLY A 53 -22.81 0.19 -5.94
CA GLY A 53 -22.54 1.63 -6.02
C GLY A 53 -21.99 2.26 -4.74
N GLU A 54 -21.74 1.45 -3.71
CA GLU A 54 -21.24 1.90 -2.41
C GLU A 54 -19.84 2.51 -2.55
N PRO A 55 -19.62 3.77 -2.14
CA PRO A 55 -18.32 4.42 -2.33
C PRO A 55 -17.17 3.75 -1.58
N ASP A 56 -17.46 3.10 -0.45
CA ASP A 56 -16.47 2.36 0.34
C ASP A 56 -16.01 1.05 -0.32
N SER A 57 -16.64 0.63 -1.42
CA SER A 57 -16.19 -0.53 -2.18
C SER A 57 -14.97 -0.23 -3.06
N ALA A 58 -14.70 1.04 -3.40
CA ALA A 58 -13.51 1.46 -4.14
C ALA A 58 -12.24 1.42 -3.27
N MET A 59 -11.07 1.34 -3.88
CA MET A 59 -9.79 1.43 -3.17
C MET A 59 -9.41 2.89 -2.89
N CYS A 60 -9.53 3.74 -3.91
CA CYS A 60 -9.45 5.19 -3.78
C CYS A 60 -10.87 5.75 -3.62
N ILE A 61 -11.29 5.96 -2.37
CA ILE A 61 -12.62 6.45 -2.04
C ILE A 61 -12.71 7.94 -2.33
N ASP A 62 -13.79 8.35 -2.99
CA ASP A 62 -14.17 9.74 -3.16
C ASP A 62 -15.69 9.89 -3.04
N THR A 63 -16.13 10.69 -2.07
CA THR A 63 -17.55 10.96 -1.79
C THR A 63 -17.82 12.45 -1.69
N ASP A 64 -19.04 12.83 -2.06
CA ASP A 64 -19.59 14.19 -1.97
C ASP A 64 -19.90 14.63 -0.53
N PHE A 65 -19.92 13.70 0.42
CA PHE A 65 -20.19 13.95 1.85
C PHE A 65 -18.93 13.97 2.73
N GLY A 66 -17.73 14.03 2.13
CA GLY A 66 -16.48 14.28 2.84
C GLY A 66 -15.79 13.05 3.43
N PHE A 67 -16.15 11.85 2.98
CA PHE A 67 -15.42 10.61 3.30
C PHE A 67 -14.58 10.19 2.10
N ALA A 68 -13.26 10.34 2.19
CA ALA A 68 -12.37 10.10 1.07
C ALA A 68 -11.00 9.55 1.49
N THR A 69 -10.31 8.94 0.54
CA THR A 69 -8.90 8.56 0.69
C THR A 69 -8.03 9.81 0.62
N THR A 70 -7.46 10.22 1.75
CA THR A 70 -6.63 11.45 1.84
C THR A 70 -5.15 11.22 1.62
N SER A 71 -4.69 9.98 1.69
CA SER A 71 -3.30 9.59 1.44
C SER A 71 -3.22 8.09 1.20
N SER A 72 -2.06 7.62 0.74
CA SER A 72 -1.80 6.20 0.61
C SER A 72 -0.33 5.85 0.81
N SER A 73 -0.07 4.64 1.31
CA SER A 73 1.27 4.11 1.55
C SER A 73 1.44 2.73 0.93
N LEU A 74 2.61 2.50 0.36
CA LEU A 74 3.05 1.22 -0.17
C LEU A 74 4.40 0.87 0.47
N ILE A 75 4.52 -0.32 1.07
CA ILE A 75 5.72 -0.75 1.78
C ILE A 75 6.11 -2.17 1.39
N ALA A 76 7.38 -2.37 1.02
CA ALA A 76 7.97 -3.68 0.73
C ALA A 76 8.94 -4.01 1.85
N LEU A 77 8.71 -5.17 2.47
CA LEU A 77 9.53 -5.66 3.57
C LEU A 77 10.44 -6.77 3.05
N PRO A 78 11.74 -6.75 3.37
CA PRO A 78 12.61 -7.88 3.06
C PRO A 78 12.11 -9.12 3.81
N ALA A 79 11.98 -10.24 3.08
CA ALA A 79 11.52 -11.48 3.68
C ALA A 79 12.47 -11.94 4.80
N ALA A 80 11.92 -12.45 5.90
CA ALA A 80 12.72 -12.95 7.02
C ALA A 80 13.68 -14.04 6.52
N GLY A 81 14.96 -13.87 6.80
CA GLY A 81 15.99 -14.81 6.32
C GLY A 81 16.33 -14.69 4.83
N SER A 82 15.88 -13.66 4.10
CA SER A 82 16.42 -13.35 2.77
C SER A 82 17.88 -12.88 2.86
N ARG A 83 18.57 -12.85 1.73
CA ARG A 83 19.93 -12.27 1.66
C ARG A 83 19.92 -10.80 2.06
N ALA A 84 18.96 -10.03 1.54
CA ALA A 84 18.82 -8.61 1.86
C ALA A 84 18.53 -8.39 3.35
N PHE A 85 17.64 -9.20 3.95
CA PHE A 85 17.37 -9.15 5.39
C PHE A 85 18.65 -9.39 6.21
N ARG A 86 19.43 -10.42 5.88
CA ARG A 86 20.71 -10.71 6.56
C ARG A 86 21.77 -9.64 6.35
N ALA A 87 21.71 -8.93 5.23
CA ALA A 87 22.59 -7.80 4.93
C ALA A 87 22.15 -6.48 5.60
N GLY A 88 21.04 -6.49 6.34
CA GLY A 88 20.51 -5.30 7.02
C GLY A 88 19.73 -4.36 6.10
N ALA A 89 19.22 -4.84 4.96
CA ALA A 89 18.36 -4.03 4.10
C ALA A 89 17.11 -3.57 4.88
N GLY A 90 16.79 -2.28 4.75
CA GLY A 90 15.57 -1.69 5.30
C GLY A 90 14.36 -1.89 4.39
N PRO A 91 13.15 -1.54 4.87
CA PRO A 91 11.96 -1.52 4.04
C PRO A 91 12.06 -0.45 2.94
N ILE A 92 11.44 -0.71 1.78
CA ILE A 92 11.18 0.33 0.78
C ILE A 92 9.78 0.87 1.03
N TRP A 93 9.67 2.15 1.39
CA TRP A 93 8.40 2.82 1.63
C TRP A 93 8.17 3.93 0.60
N LYS A 94 7.01 3.91 -0.07
CA LYS A 94 6.51 4.99 -0.93
C LYS A 94 5.20 5.55 -0.39
N PHE A 95 5.02 6.86 -0.50
CA PHE A 95 3.88 7.61 0.04
C PHE A 95 3.26 8.50 -1.04
N ALA A 96 1.92 8.53 -1.09
CA ALA A 96 1.15 9.48 -1.85
C ALA A 96 0.49 10.48 -0.88
N ALA A 97 0.85 11.75 -0.98
CA ALA A 97 0.38 12.85 -0.11
C ALA A 97 -1.04 13.35 -0.43
N GLY A 98 -1.84 12.50 -1.05
CA GLY A 98 -3.20 12.76 -1.50
C GLY A 98 -3.84 11.48 -2.04
N PRO A 99 -5.03 11.58 -2.67
CA PRO A 99 -5.68 10.43 -3.28
C PRO A 99 -4.73 9.76 -4.30
N PRO A 100 -4.47 8.45 -4.22
CA PRO A 100 -3.52 7.76 -5.10
C PRO A 100 -3.94 7.78 -6.59
N ALA A 101 -5.21 8.07 -6.89
CA ALA A 101 -5.69 8.34 -8.24
C ALA A 101 -5.20 9.68 -8.82
N ALA A 102 -4.81 10.63 -7.97
CA ALA A 102 -4.43 12.00 -8.35
C ALA A 102 -3.02 12.41 -7.91
N CYS A 103 -2.42 11.68 -6.97
CA CYS A 103 -1.11 11.99 -6.40
C CYS A 103 -0.10 10.86 -6.65
N PRO A 104 1.15 11.19 -7.04
CA PRO A 104 2.18 10.18 -7.24
C PRO A 104 2.64 9.56 -5.92
N TYR A 105 3.22 8.36 -6.00
CA TYR A 105 3.92 7.72 -4.90
C TYR A 105 5.40 8.09 -4.92
N GLU A 106 5.87 8.75 -3.87
CA GLU A 106 7.26 9.20 -3.71
C GLU A 106 7.97 8.40 -2.61
N PRO A 107 9.26 8.08 -2.75
CA PRO A 107 10.02 7.39 -1.70
C PRO A 107 10.06 8.19 -0.39
N VAL A 108 9.70 7.55 0.73
CA VAL A 108 9.76 8.18 2.07
C VAL A 108 11.20 8.33 2.56
N ALA A 109 12.15 7.55 2.04
CA ALA A 109 13.58 7.77 2.33
C ALA A 109 14.08 9.15 1.86
N ALA A 110 13.33 9.85 0.99
CA ALA A 110 13.58 11.25 0.67
C ALA A 110 13.08 12.24 1.76
N LEU A 111 12.32 11.75 2.75
CA LEU A 111 11.74 12.51 3.87
C LEU A 111 12.50 12.30 5.20
N ASP A 112 13.38 11.30 5.27
CA ASP A 112 14.23 11.05 6.44
C ASP A 112 15.60 11.75 6.30
N GLY A 113 15.84 12.76 7.14
CA GLY A 113 17.21 13.13 7.53
C GLY A 113 17.93 11.96 8.22
N PRO A 114 19.23 12.09 8.55
CA PRO A 114 20.08 10.96 8.95
C PRO A 114 19.44 10.13 10.07
N ALA A 115 19.34 8.82 9.82
CA ALA A 115 18.64 7.85 10.67
C ALA A 115 19.00 8.03 12.15
N ALA A 116 17.98 8.18 13.00
CA ALA A 116 18.16 8.19 14.44
C ALA A 116 18.77 6.84 14.88
N PRO A 117 19.85 6.83 15.69
CA PRO A 117 20.51 5.60 16.07
C PRO A 117 19.57 4.72 16.88
N VAL A 118 19.43 3.46 16.45
CA VAL A 118 18.68 2.44 17.19
C VAL A 118 19.32 2.31 18.57
N ARG A 119 18.57 2.58 19.63
CA ARG A 119 19.05 2.35 20.99
C ARG A 119 19.12 0.85 21.20
N ALA A 120 20.33 0.31 21.32
CA ALA A 120 20.56 -1.05 21.79
C ALA A 120 19.92 -1.20 23.18
N ALA A 121 19.03 -2.18 23.33
CA ALA A 121 18.50 -2.57 24.64
C ALA A 121 19.65 -3.10 25.49
N GLY A 122 19.82 -2.53 26.68
CA GLY A 122 20.72 -3.01 27.73
C GLY A 122 20.02 -3.96 28.68
#